data_AF-A0A6B0SK99-F1
#
_entry.id   AF-A0A6B0SK99-F1
#
_cell.length_a   1.000
_cell.length_b   1.000
_cell.length_c   1.000
_cell.angle_alpha   90.00
_cell.angle_beta   90.00
_cell.angle_gamma   90.00
#
_symmetry.space_group_name_H-M   'P 1'
#
loop_
_entity.id
_entity.type
_entity.pdbx_description
1 polymer ?
#
loop_
_entity_poly.entity_id
_entity_poly.type
_entity_poly.pdbx_seq_one_letter_code
_entity_poly.pdbx_strand_id
1 'polypeptide(L)' 'MTALDENTKTAAVLAACEHARQDRRAKEQALAHPDMTPELAEILSTSTMQLCYEVTTHVGTD' A
#
# COMPACT_ATOMS: atom_id res chain seq x y z
N MET A 1 30.09 4.05 5.94
CA MET A 1 28.84 3.25 5.90
C MET A 1 27.69 4.23 6.08
N THR A 2 27.27 4.88 5.00
CA THR A 2 26.23 5.92 5.00
C THR A 2 25.59 5.91 3.61
N ALA A 3 24.58 5.06 3.42
CA ALA A 3 23.81 4.94 2.18
C ALA A 3 22.37 4.52 2.49
N LEU A 4 21.74 5.19 3.47
CA LEU A 4 20.41 4.81 3.97
C LEU A 4 19.30 5.83 3.71
N ASP A 5 19.56 6.99 3.10
CA ASP A 5 18.55 8.08 3.17
C ASP A 5 17.81 8.45 1.86
N GLU A 6 18.39 8.22 0.68
CA GLU A 6 17.70 8.55 -0.58
C GLU A 6 17.15 7.31 -1.32
N ASN A 7 17.95 6.24 -1.46
CA ASN A 7 17.50 5.02 -2.15
C ASN A 7 16.40 4.27 -1.40
N THR A 8 16.31 4.42 -0.07
CA THR A 8 15.35 3.70 0.77
C THR A 8 13.93 4.25 0.62
N LYS A 9 13.77 5.57 0.42
CA LYS A 9 12.46 6.21 0.23
C LYS A 9 11.86 5.85 -1.12
N THR A 10 12.63 5.95 -2.19
CA THR A 10 12.20 5.52 -3.53
C THR A 10 11.91 4.03 -3.56
N ALA A 11 12.75 3.20 -2.92
CA ALA A 11 12.49 1.76 -2.80
C ALA A 11 11.20 1.46 -2.03
N ALA A 12 10.92 2.18 -0.94
CA ALA A 12 9.69 2.02 -0.18
C ALA A 12 8.45 2.38 -1.01
N VAL A 13 8.51 3.47 -1.78
CA VAL A 13 7.41 3.87 -2.69
C VAL A 13 7.21 2.81 -3.78
N LEU A 14 8.28 2.34 -4.41
CA LEU A 14 8.21 1.30 -5.44
C LEU A 14 7.64 -0.01 -4.88
N ALA A 15 8.05 -0.41 -3.68
CA ALA A 15 7.55 -1.60 -2.99
C ALA A 15 6.06 -1.45 -2.64
N ALA A 16 5.63 -0.29 -2.14
CA ALA A 16 4.22 -0.01 -1.87
C ALA A 16 3.37 -0.05 -3.14
N CYS A 17 3.85 0.53 -4.25
CA CYS A 17 3.16 0.46 -5.54
C CYS A 17 3.06 -0.98 -6.06
N GLU A 18 4.12 -1.77 -5.92
CA GLU A 18 4.11 -3.17 -6.36
C GLU A 18 3.18 -4.03 -5.51
N HIS A 19 3.21 -3.84 -4.19
CA HIS A 19 2.27 -4.47 -3.27
C HIS A 19 0.81 -4.13 -3.65
N ALA A 20 0.50 -2.86 -3.93
CA ALA A 20 -0.85 -2.46 -4.35
C ALA A 20 -1.29 -3.14 -5.66
N ARG A 21 -0.38 -3.37 -6.60
CA ARG A 21 -0.70 -4.11 -7.84
C ARG A 21 -0.96 -5.58 -7.57
N GLN A 22 -0.17 -6.21 -6.71
CA GLN A 22 -0.31 -7.62 -6.34
C GLN A 22 -1.61 -7.86 -5.57
N ASP A 23 -1.90 -7.00 -4.59
CA ASP A 23 -3.13 -7.03 -3.81
C ASP A 23 -4.37 -6.88 -4.70
N ARG A 24 -4.35 -5.95 -5.67
CA ARG A 24 -5.44 -5.82 -6.66
C ARG A 24 -5.67 -7.12 -7.43
N ARG A 25 -4.60 -7.75 -7.95
CA ARG A 25 -4.71 -9.02 -8.68
C ARG A 25 -5.24 -10.15 -7.80
N ALA A 26 -4.78 -10.23 -6.56
CA ALA A 26 -5.25 -11.23 -5.61
C ALA A 26 -6.74 -11.05 -5.30
N LYS A 27 -7.20 -9.81 -5.14
CA LYS A 27 -8.63 -9.49 -4.96
C LYS A 27 -9.46 -9.85 -6.19
N GLU A 28 -8.97 -9.55 -7.39
CA GLU A 28 -9.62 -9.98 -8.66
C GLU A 28 -9.77 -11.51 -8.73
N GLN A 29 -8.74 -12.25 -8.33
CA GLN A 29 -8.78 -13.72 -8.27
C GLN A 29 -9.73 -14.23 -7.18
N ALA A 30 -9.74 -13.59 -6.01
CA ALA A 30 -10.62 -13.96 -4.91
C ALA A 30 -12.10 -13.77 -5.30
N LEU A 31 -12.43 -12.70 -6.03
CA LEU A 31 -13.77 -12.47 -6.58
C LEU A 31 -14.21 -13.54 -7.59
N ALA A 32 -13.28 -14.16 -8.30
CA ALA A 32 -13.56 -15.24 -9.25
C ALA A 32 -13.59 -16.64 -8.61
N HIS A 33 -13.29 -16.76 -7.31
CA HIS A 33 -13.27 -18.05 -6.62
C HIS A 33 -14.70 -18.60 -6.45
N PRO A 34 -14.94 -19.91 -6.67
CA PRO A 34 -16.28 -20.50 -6.60
C PRO A 34 -16.97 -20.33 -5.25
N ASP A 35 -16.20 -20.25 -4.16
CA ASP A 35 -16.72 -20.06 -2.80
C ASP A 35 -16.97 -18.58 -2.45
N MET A 36 -16.63 -17.64 -3.33
CA MET A 36 -16.85 -16.22 -3.09
C MET A 36 -18.31 -15.84 -3.35
N THR A 37 -18.98 -15.32 -2.32
CA THR A 37 -20.35 -14.78 -2.44
C THR A 37 -20.35 -13.26 -2.34
N PRO A 38 -21.40 -12.57 -2.83
CA PRO A 38 -21.54 -11.12 -2.67
C PRO A 38 -21.50 -10.68 -1.20
N GLU A 39 -22.14 -11.41 -0.30
CA GLU A 39 -22.15 -11.09 1.14
C GLU A 39 -20.77 -11.26 1.77
N LEU A 40 -20.04 -12.31 1.38
CA LEU A 40 -18.68 -12.55 1.86
C LEU A 40 -17.72 -11.48 1.33
N ALA A 41 -17.87 -11.06 0.07
CA ALA A 41 -17.10 -9.97 -0.50
C ALA A 41 -17.33 -8.65 0.26
N GLU A 42 -18.57 -8.35 0.66
CA GLU A 42 -18.88 -7.15 1.45
C GLU A 42 -18.22 -7.21 2.84
N ILE A 43 -18.30 -8.35 3.54
CA ILE A 43 -17.68 -8.54 4.86
C ILE A 43 -16.15 -8.40 4.81
N LEU A 44 -15.53 -8.94 3.76
CA LEU A 44 -14.07 -8.89 3.57
C LEU A 44 -13.59 -7.56 2.98
N SER A 45 -14.50 -6.72 2.47
CA SER A 45 -14.15 -5.44 1.89
C SER A 45 -13.84 -4.41 2.96
N THR A 46 -12.73 -3.69 2.77
CA THR A 46 -12.40 -2.52 3.58
C THR A 46 -12.93 -1.28 2.87
N SER A 47 -14.10 -0.80 3.28
CA SER A 47 -14.78 0.36 2.67
C SER A 47 -14.15 1.71 3.03
N THR A 48 -13.43 1.77 4.16
CA THR A 48 -12.77 2.98 4.64
C THR A 48 -11.37 2.65 5.15
N MET A 49 -10.39 3.43 4.71
CA MET A 49 -9.01 3.32 5.15
C MET A 49 -8.57 4.68 5.69
N GLN A 50 -8.17 4.74 6.96
CA GLN A 50 -7.60 5.94 7.55
C GLN A 50 -6.10 5.97 7.27
N LEU A 51 -5.65 6.99 6.55
CA LEU A 51 -4.24 7.22 6.26
C LEU A 51 -3.73 8.35 7.15
N CYS A 52 -2.81 8.04 8.06
CA CYS A 52 -2.05 9.04 8.80
C CYS A 52 -0.76 9.32 8.03
N TYR A 53 -0.56 10.55 7.56
CA TYR A 53 0.70 10.97 6.95
C TYR A 53 1.25 12.18 7.69
N GLU A 54 2.56 12.19 7.91
CA GLU A 54 3.30 13.28 8.54
C GLU A 54 4.32 13.80 7.53
N VAL A 55 4.34 15.12 7.32
CA VAL A 55 5.31 15.78 6.44
C VAL A 55 6.21 16.65 7.30
N THR A 56 7.49 16.30 7.38
CA THR A 56 8.50 17.04 8.15
C THR A 56 9.48 17.73 7.21
N THR A 57 9.68 19.03 7.39
CA THR A 57 10.63 19.84 6.61
C THR A 57 11.57 20.59 7.54
N HIS A 58 12.87 20.59 7.21
CA HIS A 58 13.92 21.34 7.91
C HIS A 58 14.58 22.33 6.96
N VAL A 59 14.84 23.54 7.45
CA VAL A 59 15.64 24.57 6.76
C VAL A 59 16.91 24.79 7.57
N GLY A 60 18.07 24.54 6.97
CA GLY A 60 19.37 24.85 7.53
C GLY A 60 19.92 26.15 6.93
N THR A 61 20.50 27.00 7.76
CA THR A 61 21.27 28.18 7.33
C THR A 61 22.70 27.99 7.81
N ASP A 62 23.66 28.05 6.89
CA ASP A 62 25.10 28.17 7.19
C ASP A 62 25.43 29.50 7.88
#